data_AF-G3XZH1-F1
#
_entry.id   AF-G3XZH1-F1
#
_cell.length_a   1.000
_cell.length_b   1.000
_cell.length_c   1.000
_cell.angle_alpha   90.00
_cell.angle_beta   90.00
_cell.angle_gamma   90.00
#
_symmetry.space_group_name_H-M   'P 1'
#
loop_
_entity.id
_entity.type
_entity.pdbx_description
1 polymer ?
#
loop_
_entity_poly.entity_id
_entity_poly.type
_entity_poly.pdbx_seq_one_letter_code
_entity_poly.pdbx_strand_id
1 'polypeptide(L)'
;MELETGLNYRTPRLQNRWTREQRLFLGCLYEFFQRNTSAFRDIFNQVFGPEVTECGFTGGIPSSTLRAQWGEMVRYAYPEWREVQQHTSEGYWRWIPTLRRIRRTARSLGLHIVPNYVDDNEETSGVQEQVPVPETIDITQIDISLCSGGDKVCFWCVQDQISNEAQEKINPPRSRPRWTDEVPPVIYRWSNIDSQGVNSKTLLLAGLFADGRQIFMPEDICQEEFTGYFLNHVHIEKTPSPFISTFCSMLAPIHRALWNKEGAIISIIDTKKLDTKVYPAIKLFREQNLRIRGYDGRGEFLVWGKIPSAAIICAVKISTIQQLADEHVEIGQFLQLENLISHQYNRKQLHDDLAKESGQLDRISGFKIGKFLNSINLPFEFSKEVSKGLFYSWRLKRQGTWESFYKGVDTGY
;
A
#
# COMPACT_ATOMS: atom_id res chain seq x y z
N MET A 1 -29.20 -28.28 8.10
CA MET A 1 -27.93 -28.64 7.45
C MET A 1 -28.05 -28.16 6.01
N GLU A 2 -27.83 -26.86 5.80
CA GLU A 2 -27.94 -26.22 4.49
C GLU A 2 -26.60 -26.35 3.79
N LEU A 3 -26.62 -26.94 2.60
CA LEU A 3 -25.46 -27.12 1.74
C LEU A 3 -24.92 -25.74 1.31
N GLU A 4 -23.66 -25.49 1.67
CA GLU A 4 -22.90 -24.33 1.19
C GLU A 4 -22.93 -24.29 -0.34
N THR A 5 -23.54 -23.24 -0.88
CA THR A 5 -23.57 -22.95 -2.31
C THR A 5 -22.18 -22.52 -2.76
N GLY A 6 -21.42 -23.49 -3.28
CA GLY A 6 -20.14 -23.24 -3.94
C GLY A 6 -20.27 -22.23 -5.08
N LEU A 7 -19.20 -21.44 -5.30
CA LEU A 7 -19.11 -20.43 -6.37
C LEU A 7 -19.38 -21.06 -7.75
N ASN A 8 -20.54 -20.76 -8.34
CA ASN A 8 -20.90 -21.20 -9.68
C ASN A 8 -20.32 -20.24 -10.74
N TYR A 9 -19.23 -20.65 -11.40
CA TYR A 9 -18.56 -19.86 -12.45
C TYR A 9 -19.32 -19.79 -13.78
N ARG A 10 -20.48 -20.46 -13.90
CA ARG A 10 -21.31 -20.43 -15.11
C ARG A 10 -22.29 -19.27 -15.13
N THR A 11 -22.51 -18.60 -13.99
CA THR A 11 -23.39 -17.43 -13.92
C THR A 11 -22.58 -16.15 -14.14
N PRO A 12 -22.78 -15.41 -15.24
CA PRO A 12 -22.09 -14.15 -15.47
C PRO A 12 -22.34 -13.20 -14.29
N ARG A 13 -21.26 -12.65 -13.71
CA ARG A 13 -21.40 -11.62 -12.68
C ARG A 13 -22.02 -10.38 -13.32
N LEU A 14 -23.11 -9.90 -12.75
CA LEU A 14 -23.70 -8.63 -13.15
C LEU A 14 -22.67 -7.51 -13.00
N GLN A 15 -22.53 -6.69 -14.03
CA GLN A 15 -21.61 -5.56 -14.06
C GLN A 15 -22.36 -4.31 -14.51
N ASN A 16 -22.24 -3.24 -13.72
CA ASN A 16 -22.81 -1.95 -14.10
C ASN A 16 -21.96 -1.30 -15.19
N ARG A 17 -22.61 -0.77 -16.23
CA ARG A 17 -21.95 0.00 -17.29
C ARG A 17 -21.72 1.43 -16.81
N TRP A 18 -20.72 1.60 -15.94
CA TRP A 18 -20.40 2.89 -15.31
C TRP A 18 -20.22 4.02 -16.32
N THR A 19 -21.20 4.92 -16.37
CA THR A 19 -21.15 6.12 -17.24
C THR A 19 -20.34 7.23 -16.58
N ARG A 20 -19.93 8.22 -17.37
CA ARG A 20 -19.27 9.43 -16.86
C ARG A 20 -20.15 10.15 -15.82
N GLU A 21 -21.45 10.28 -16.09
CA GLU A 21 -22.40 10.93 -15.18
C GLU A 21 -22.50 10.17 -13.84
N GLN A 22 -22.63 8.85 -13.88
CA GLN A 22 -22.67 8.01 -12.67
C GLN A 22 -21.41 8.18 -11.82
N ARG A 23 -20.23 8.25 -12.46
CA ARG A 23 -18.95 8.45 -11.76
C ARG A 23 -18.86 9.84 -11.14
N LEU A 24 -19.22 10.90 -11.87
CA LEU A 24 -19.24 12.25 -11.33
C LEU A 24 -20.20 12.39 -10.15
N PHE A 25 -21.40 11.81 -10.26
CA PHE A 25 -22.39 11.79 -9.20
C PHE A 25 -21.88 11.04 -7.96
N LEU A 26 -21.27 9.87 -8.15
CA LEU A 26 -20.64 9.09 -7.09
C LEU A 26 -19.47 9.85 -6.44
N GLY A 27 -18.66 10.54 -7.24
CA GLY A 27 -17.59 11.42 -6.75
C GLY A 27 -18.14 12.52 -5.85
N CYS A 28 -19.22 13.18 -6.26
CA CYS A 28 -19.86 14.24 -5.47
C CYS A 28 -20.39 13.72 -4.12
N LEU A 29 -20.99 12.52 -4.09
CA LEU A 29 -21.46 11.89 -2.85
C LEU A 29 -20.33 11.71 -1.83
N TYR A 30 -19.18 11.21 -2.27
CA TYR A 30 -18.06 10.88 -1.37
C TYR A 30 -17.17 12.07 -1.00
N GLU A 31 -17.16 13.12 -1.81
CA GLU A 31 -16.37 14.33 -1.54
C GLU A 31 -17.14 15.31 -0.65
N PHE A 32 -18.40 15.62 -1.01
CA PHE A 32 -19.12 16.75 -0.42
C PHE A 32 -20.03 16.39 0.75
N PHE A 33 -20.17 15.11 1.11
CA PHE A 33 -21.02 14.67 2.22
C PHE A 33 -20.28 13.70 3.15
N GLN A 34 -20.67 13.71 4.43
CA GLN A 34 -20.17 12.74 5.41
C GLN A 34 -20.51 11.32 4.95
N ARG A 35 -19.56 10.40 5.12
CA ARG A 35 -19.66 9.05 4.56
C ARG A 35 -20.83 8.28 5.17
N ASN A 36 -21.85 8.01 4.38
CA ASN A 36 -22.95 7.12 4.72
C ASN A 36 -23.20 6.14 3.57
N THR A 37 -22.64 4.93 3.65
CA THR A 37 -22.68 3.98 2.52
C THR A 37 -24.08 3.45 2.21
N SER A 38 -24.97 3.39 3.21
CA SER A 38 -26.37 3.00 2.95
C SER A 38 -27.11 4.12 2.24
N ALA A 39 -27.05 5.34 2.77
CA ALA A 39 -27.72 6.48 2.15
C ALA A 39 -27.20 6.75 0.74
N PHE A 40 -25.89 6.63 0.50
CA PHE A 40 -25.32 6.83 -0.84
C PHE A 40 -25.80 5.76 -1.82
N ARG A 41 -25.98 4.52 -1.38
CA ARG A 41 -26.55 3.45 -2.20
C ARG A 41 -27.98 3.79 -2.60
N ASP A 42 -28.80 4.17 -1.62
CA ASP A 42 -30.22 4.39 -1.83
C ASP A 42 -30.45 5.62 -2.73
N ILE A 43 -29.70 6.70 -2.51
CA ILE A 43 -29.70 7.88 -3.39
C ILE A 43 -29.23 7.51 -4.79
N PHE A 44 -28.12 6.79 -4.95
CA PHE A 44 -27.61 6.41 -6.26
C PHE A 44 -28.60 5.53 -7.05
N ASN A 45 -29.19 4.53 -6.39
CA ASN A 45 -30.17 3.64 -7.01
C ASN A 45 -31.49 4.36 -7.34
N GLN A 46 -31.89 5.36 -6.57
CA GLN A 46 -33.05 6.18 -6.92
C GLN A 46 -32.78 7.08 -8.13
N VAL A 47 -31.54 7.55 -8.28
CA VAL A 47 -31.15 8.45 -9.38
C VAL A 47 -30.92 7.72 -10.71
N PHE A 48 -30.28 6.55 -10.67
CA PHE A 48 -29.89 5.76 -11.85
C PHE A 48 -30.58 4.38 -11.91
N GLY A 49 -31.75 4.27 -11.27
CA GLY A 49 -32.51 3.03 -11.18
C GLY A 49 -32.78 2.35 -12.54
N PRO A 50 -33.21 3.09 -13.58
CA PRO A 50 -33.40 2.53 -14.92
C PRO A 50 -32.12 1.91 -15.48
N GLU A 51 -31.00 2.63 -15.48
CA GLU A 51 -29.72 2.19 -16.05
C GLU A 51 -29.10 1.02 -15.27
N VAL A 52 -29.28 1.02 -13.95
CA VAL A 52 -28.85 -0.08 -13.08
C VAL A 52 -29.69 -1.34 -13.34
N THR A 53 -31.00 -1.18 -13.56
CA THR A 53 -31.92 -2.29 -13.88
C THR A 53 -31.62 -2.88 -15.25
N GLU A 54 -31.30 -2.06 -16.26
CA GLU A 54 -30.85 -2.52 -17.58
C GLU A 54 -29.58 -3.39 -17.51
N CYS A 55 -28.72 -3.15 -16.52
CA CYS A 55 -27.53 -3.97 -16.24
C CYS A 55 -27.84 -5.26 -15.46
N GLY A 56 -29.13 -5.57 -15.22
CA GLY A 56 -29.60 -6.77 -14.55
C GLY A 56 -29.72 -6.67 -13.03
N PHE A 57 -29.48 -5.50 -12.43
CA PHE A 57 -29.61 -5.29 -10.98
C PHE A 57 -31.04 -4.91 -10.60
N THR A 58 -31.93 -5.90 -10.53
CA THR A 58 -33.35 -5.69 -10.18
C THR A 58 -33.59 -5.17 -8.76
N GLY A 59 -32.65 -5.42 -7.83
CA GLY A 59 -32.66 -4.90 -6.46
C GLY A 59 -31.81 -3.64 -6.26
N GLY A 60 -31.35 -3.01 -7.34
CA GLY A 60 -30.39 -1.91 -7.30
C GLY A 60 -28.94 -2.39 -7.10
N ILE A 61 -28.01 -1.46 -7.28
CA ILE A 61 -26.57 -1.75 -7.17
C ILE A 61 -26.18 -1.88 -5.68
N PRO A 62 -25.35 -2.86 -5.30
CA PRO A 62 -24.89 -3.01 -3.93
C PRO A 62 -23.95 -1.87 -3.47
N SER A 63 -24.02 -1.53 -2.19
CA SER A 63 -23.08 -0.57 -1.54
C SER A 63 -21.61 -0.95 -1.73
N SER A 64 -21.30 -2.26 -1.75
CA SER A 64 -19.95 -2.78 -1.99
C SER A 64 -19.46 -2.45 -3.40
N THR A 65 -20.33 -2.49 -4.40
CA THR A 65 -20.04 -2.14 -5.79
C THR A 65 -19.80 -0.64 -5.95
N LEU A 66 -20.61 0.22 -5.30
CA LEU A 66 -20.36 1.67 -5.27
C LEU A 66 -19.03 2.01 -4.60
N ARG A 67 -18.75 1.38 -3.44
CA ARG A 67 -17.50 1.60 -2.71
C ARG A 67 -16.29 1.12 -3.49
N ALA A 68 -16.40 -0.01 -4.19
CA ALA A 68 -15.36 -0.51 -5.07
C ALA A 68 -15.10 0.48 -6.21
N GLN A 69 -16.14 0.96 -6.88
CA GLN A 69 -16.00 1.93 -7.96
C GLN A 69 -15.37 3.24 -7.49
N TRP A 70 -15.85 3.81 -6.38
CA TRP A 70 -15.25 5.02 -5.82
C TRP A 70 -13.79 4.78 -5.41
N GLY A 71 -13.50 3.64 -4.77
CA GLY A 71 -12.14 3.27 -4.40
C GLY A 71 -11.20 3.13 -5.61
N GLU A 72 -11.68 2.60 -6.73
CA GLU A 72 -10.95 2.58 -8.00
C GLU A 72 -10.74 3.99 -8.55
N MET A 73 -11.79 4.82 -8.58
CA MET A 73 -11.71 6.20 -9.06
C MET A 73 -10.66 7.02 -8.29
N VAL A 74 -10.60 6.87 -6.96
CA VAL A 74 -9.60 7.49 -6.10
C VAL A 74 -8.21 6.90 -6.36
N ARG A 75 -8.09 5.56 -6.35
CA ARG A 75 -6.80 4.87 -6.49
C ARG A 75 -6.10 5.17 -7.81
N TYR A 76 -6.87 5.33 -8.88
CA TYR A 76 -6.37 5.51 -10.24
C TYR A 76 -6.61 6.93 -10.77
N ALA A 77 -6.98 7.88 -9.91
CA ALA A 77 -7.19 9.29 -10.26
C ALA A 77 -8.00 9.47 -11.57
N TYR A 78 -9.16 8.80 -11.65
CA TYR A 78 -10.03 8.87 -12.82
C TYR A 78 -10.29 10.33 -13.21
N PRO A 79 -10.40 10.68 -14.51
CA PRO A 79 -10.66 12.06 -14.93
C PRO A 79 -11.86 12.68 -14.20
N GLU A 80 -12.94 11.91 -14.01
CA GLU A 80 -14.13 12.33 -13.28
C GLU A 80 -13.84 12.62 -11.80
N TRP A 81 -12.96 11.86 -11.16
CA TRP A 81 -12.56 12.09 -9.77
C TRP A 81 -11.66 13.31 -9.63
N ARG A 82 -10.68 13.47 -10.53
CA ARG A 82 -9.84 14.67 -10.58
C ARG A 82 -10.67 15.92 -10.83
N GLU A 83 -11.67 15.84 -11.70
CA GLU A 83 -12.59 16.96 -11.97
C GLU A 83 -13.36 17.36 -10.71
N VAL A 84 -13.82 16.39 -9.91
CA VAL A 84 -14.48 16.67 -8.63
C VAL A 84 -13.50 17.29 -7.62
N GLN A 85 -12.27 16.76 -7.49
CA GLN A 85 -11.27 17.21 -6.52
C GLN A 85 -10.58 18.54 -6.86
N GLN A 86 -10.26 18.81 -8.12
CA GLN A 86 -9.51 20.00 -8.52
C GLN A 86 -10.29 21.30 -8.29
N HIS A 87 -11.61 21.21 -8.16
CA HIS A 87 -12.49 22.36 -7.93
C HIS A 87 -12.87 22.55 -6.46
N THR A 88 -12.43 21.71 -5.52
CA THR A 88 -12.80 21.85 -4.09
C THR A 88 -12.03 22.95 -3.38
N SER A 89 -10.86 23.37 -3.88
CA SER A 89 -10.10 24.47 -3.30
C SER A 89 -10.62 25.87 -3.64
N GLU A 90 -11.33 26.05 -4.77
CA GLU A 90 -11.81 27.38 -5.23
C GLU A 90 -13.19 27.41 -5.92
N GLY A 91 -13.98 26.33 -5.98
CA GLY A 91 -15.35 26.43 -6.53
C GLY A 91 -16.22 25.18 -6.57
N TYR A 92 -16.97 24.91 -5.49
CA TYR A 92 -18.06 23.92 -5.52
C TYR A 92 -19.27 24.36 -6.37
N TRP A 93 -19.30 25.63 -6.82
CA TRP A 93 -20.37 26.23 -7.63
C TRP A 93 -20.73 25.41 -8.87
N ARG A 94 -19.73 24.80 -9.53
CA ARG A 94 -19.91 23.94 -10.71
C ARG A 94 -20.74 22.68 -10.41
N TRP A 95 -20.69 22.19 -9.17
CA TRP A 95 -21.38 20.97 -8.75
C TRP A 95 -22.76 21.24 -8.16
N ILE A 96 -23.19 22.50 -8.00
CA ILE A 96 -24.49 22.86 -7.42
C ILE A 96 -25.67 22.10 -8.04
N PRO A 97 -25.78 21.95 -9.38
CA PRO A 97 -26.88 21.18 -9.96
C PRO A 97 -26.90 19.72 -9.47
N THR A 98 -25.73 19.08 -9.38
CA THR A 98 -25.55 17.72 -8.88
C THR A 98 -25.83 17.62 -7.39
N LEU A 99 -25.32 18.56 -6.57
CA LEU A 99 -25.54 18.59 -5.12
C LEU A 99 -27.02 18.83 -4.79
N ARG A 100 -27.70 19.71 -5.54
CA ARG A 100 -29.16 19.92 -5.44
C ARG A 100 -29.94 18.66 -5.80
N ARG A 101 -29.50 17.92 -6.82
CA ARG A 101 -30.10 16.63 -7.20
C ARG A 101 -29.94 15.61 -6.06
N ILE A 102 -28.73 15.46 -5.51
CA ILE A 102 -28.45 14.58 -4.36
C ILE A 102 -29.34 14.93 -3.17
N ARG A 103 -29.41 16.20 -2.78
CA ARG A 103 -30.21 16.66 -1.63
C ARG A 103 -31.71 16.47 -1.84
N ARG A 104 -32.23 16.72 -3.05
CA ARG A 104 -33.64 16.44 -3.38
C ARG A 104 -33.96 14.96 -3.27
N THR A 105 -33.09 14.11 -3.81
CA THR A 105 -33.28 12.65 -3.73
C THR A 105 -33.18 12.14 -2.31
N ALA A 106 -32.23 12.64 -1.51
CA ALA A 106 -32.14 12.27 -0.10
C ALA A 106 -33.42 12.64 0.67
N ARG A 107 -33.95 13.86 0.45
CA ARG A 107 -35.22 14.31 1.03
C ARG A 107 -36.41 13.44 0.62
N SER A 108 -36.54 13.10 -0.66
CA SER A 108 -37.63 12.22 -1.12
C SER A 108 -37.57 10.82 -0.53
N LEU A 109 -36.38 10.37 -0.14
CA LEU A 109 -36.15 9.08 0.52
C LEU A 109 -36.22 9.15 2.05
N GLY A 110 -36.46 10.33 2.64
CA GLY A 110 -36.41 10.54 4.10
C GLY A 110 -35.01 10.34 4.71
N LEU A 111 -33.95 10.48 3.91
CA LEU A 111 -32.57 10.26 4.33
C LEU A 111 -31.91 11.57 4.75
N HIS A 112 -31.28 11.56 5.93
CA HIS A 112 -30.44 12.66 6.40
C HIS A 112 -29.00 12.50 5.89
N ILE A 113 -28.50 13.50 5.15
CA ILE A 113 -27.11 13.59 4.68
C ILE A 113 -26.49 14.89 5.17
N VAL A 114 -25.28 14.81 5.73
CA VAL A 114 -24.57 15.96 6.30
C VAL A 114 -23.52 16.46 5.30
N PRO A 115 -23.58 17.71 4.83
CA PRO A 115 -22.54 18.29 3.98
C PRO A 115 -21.18 18.40 4.70
N ASN A 116 -20.08 18.29 3.94
CA ASN A 116 -18.71 18.54 4.41
C ASN A 116 -18.22 19.96 4.09
N TYR A 117 -19.11 20.85 3.65
CA TYR A 117 -18.81 22.22 3.23
C TYR A 117 -19.81 23.20 3.84
N VAL A 118 -19.40 24.47 3.99
CA VAL A 118 -20.27 25.56 4.45
C VAL A 118 -21.21 25.92 3.30
N ASP A 119 -22.51 25.79 3.53
CA ASP A 119 -23.55 26.03 2.52
C ASP A 119 -24.11 27.44 2.68
N ASP A 120 -23.58 28.41 1.93
CA ASP A 120 -24.01 29.82 2.00
C ASP A 120 -25.40 30.08 1.39
N ASN A 121 -26.16 29.03 1.03
CA ASN A 121 -27.49 29.14 0.44
C ASN A 121 -28.49 28.21 1.15
N GLU A 122 -28.73 28.45 2.43
CA GLU A 122 -30.07 28.21 2.96
C GLU A 122 -30.98 29.37 2.52
N GLU A 123 -31.67 29.18 1.39
CA GLU A 123 -32.90 29.92 1.13
C GLU A 123 -33.92 29.54 2.20
N THR A 124 -33.99 30.41 3.20
CA THR A 124 -35.11 30.61 4.11
C THR A 124 -36.45 30.53 3.37
N SER A 125 -37.32 29.63 3.82
CA SER A 125 -38.77 29.78 3.81
C SER A 125 -39.22 29.76 5.28
N GLY A 126 -39.95 30.80 5.70
CA GLY A 126 -40.23 31.18 7.09
C GLY A 126 -40.94 30.13 7.94
N VAL A 127 -40.97 30.27 9.27
CA VAL A 127 -41.73 31.30 10.01
C VAL A 127 -40.95 31.82 11.23
N GLN A 128 -41.07 33.14 11.45
CA GLN A 128 -40.52 33.96 12.54
C GLN A 128 -41.25 33.74 13.87
N GLU A 129 -40.53 33.86 14.99
CA GLU A 129 -40.99 34.67 16.12
C GLU A 129 -39.79 35.29 16.87
N GLN A 130 -39.98 36.49 17.40
CA GLN A 130 -38.99 37.56 17.58
C GLN A 130 -38.39 37.66 19.01
N VAL A 131 -37.07 38.00 19.07
CA VAL A 131 -36.39 39.06 19.90
C VAL A 131 -36.27 38.84 21.45
N PRO A 132 -35.23 39.34 22.19
CA PRO A 132 -34.14 40.28 21.86
C PRO A 132 -32.69 39.85 22.18
N VAL A 133 -31.77 40.63 21.61
CA VAL A 133 -30.32 40.76 21.88
C VAL A 133 -30.05 41.32 23.29
N PRO A 134 -29.00 40.87 24.02
CA PRO A 134 -27.80 41.70 24.11
C PRO A 134 -26.46 40.95 24.08
N GLU A 135 -25.51 41.62 23.43
CA GLU A 135 -24.08 41.76 23.73
C GLU A 135 -23.13 40.55 23.77
N THR A 136 -22.09 40.69 22.94
CA THR A 136 -20.79 40.03 22.88
C THR A 136 -20.27 39.43 24.18
N ILE A 137 -19.71 38.20 24.13
CA ILE A 137 -18.32 37.85 24.52
C ILE A 137 -18.04 36.33 24.41
N ASP A 138 -16.79 36.05 24.03
CA ASP A 138 -15.91 34.86 24.16
C ASP A 138 -16.24 33.48 23.57
N ILE A 139 -15.39 33.10 22.62
CA ILE A 139 -15.20 31.74 22.10
C ILE A 139 -14.28 30.99 23.08
N THR A 140 -14.78 30.70 24.28
CA THR A 140 -14.15 29.70 25.17
C THR A 140 -15.21 28.98 26.00
N GLN A 141 -16.07 28.19 25.36
CA GLN A 141 -16.84 27.13 26.01
C GLN A 141 -17.55 26.28 24.94
N ILE A 142 -16.84 25.27 24.41
CA ILE A 142 -17.54 24.10 23.86
C ILE A 142 -17.94 23.25 25.05
N ASP A 143 -19.24 23.26 25.28
CA ASP A 143 -19.98 22.48 26.27
C ASP A 143 -19.72 20.97 26.06
N ILE A 144 -19.12 20.33 27.06
CA ILE A 144 -18.80 18.89 27.08
C ILE A 144 -19.93 18.14 27.80
N SER A 145 -21.18 18.38 27.40
CA SER A 145 -22.37 17.85 28.09
C SER A 145 -22.70 16.37 27.79
N LEU A 146 -21.71 15.50 27.58
CA LEU A 146 -21.98 14.07 27.32
C LEU A 146 -21.20 13.06 28.18
N CYS A 147 -20.37 13.49 29.14
CA CYS A 147 -19.48 12.57 29.85
C CYS A 147 -19.44 12.69 31.39
N SER A 148 -20.49 13.18 32.04
CA SER A 148 -20.59 13.24 33.50
C SER A 148 -21.98 12.85 34.02
N GLY A 149 -22.02 11.86 34.92
CA GLY A 149 -23.20 11.51 35.71
C GLY A 149 -22.84 11.45 37.20
N GLY A 150 -23.31 12.43 37.98
CA GLY A 150 -23.19 12.45 39.45
C GLY A 150 -21.77 12.68 39.99
N ASP A 151 -21.14 13.79 39.60
CA ASP A 151 -19.83 14.27 40.10
C ASP A 151 -18.65 13.28 40.03
N LYS A 152 -18.78 12.24 39.21
CA LYS A 152 -17.70 11.29 38.92
C LYS A 152 -17.39 11.28 37.43
N VAL A 153 -16.10 11.36 37.12
CA VAL A 153 -15.56 11.31 35.76
C VAL A 153 -15.52 9.86 35.29
N CYS A 154 -15.84 9.60 34.02
CA CYS A 154 -15.77 8.26 33.44
C CYS A 154 -14.32 7.71 33.49
N PHE A 155 -14.14 6.56 34.14
CA PHE A 155 -12.84 5.88 34.31
C PHE A 155 -12.08 5.67 32.98
N TRP A 156 -12.80 5.35 31.90
CA TRP A 156 -12.24 5.18 30.56
C TRP A 156 -11.77 6.50 29.93
N CYS A 157 -12.45 7.62 30.20
CA CYS A 157 -12.05 8.93 29.71
C CYS A 157 -10.78 9.46 30.39
N VAL A 158 -10.62 9.18 31.70
CA VAL A 158 -9.40 9.52 32.45
C VAL A 158 -8.22 8.65 31.99
N GLN A 159 -8.48 7.37 31.72
CA GLN A 159 -7.44 6.44 31.25
C GLN A 159 -7.01 6.73 29.80
N ASP A 160 -7.91 7.19 28.94
CA ASP A 160 -7.59 7.68 27.58
C ASP A 160 -6.86 9.03 27.60
N GLN A 161 -7.19 9.94 28.53
CA GLN A 161 -6.46 11.21 28.69
C GLN A 161 -5.03 11.00 29.19
N ILE A 162 -4.82 10.13 30.18
CA ILE A 162 -3.47 9.78 30.66
C ILE A 162 -2.68 9.04 29.57
N SER A 163 -3.35 8.20 28.77
CA SER A 163 -2.73 7.52 27.63
C SER A 163 -2.35 8.50 26.52
N ASN A 164 -3.22 9.46 26.19
CA ASN A 164 -3.00 10.44 25.12
C ASN A 164 -1.96 11.52 25.52
N GLU A 165 -1.97 12.02 26.76
CA GLU A 165 -0.98 12.98 27.25
C GLU A 165 0.43 12.36 27.37
N ALA A 166 0.51 11.07 27.71
CA ALA A 166 1.77 10.33 27.70
C ALA A 166 2.23 9.99 26.26
N GLN A 167 1.31 9.86 25.29
CA GLN A 167 1.63 9.59 23.89
C GLN A 167 2.08 10.85 23.13
N GLU A 168 1.52 12.04 23.43
CA GLU A 168 1.80 13.30 22.73
C GLU A 168 3.14 13.93 23.09
N LYS A 169 3.67 13.70 24.31
CA LYS A 169 5.00 14.21 24.69
C LYS A 169 6.17 13.40 24.13
N ILE A 170 5.92 12.25 23.49
CA ILE A 170 6.98 11.31 23.05
C ILE A 170 7.02 11.13 21.51
N ASN A 171 5.99 11.50 20.73
CA ASN A 171 6.04 11.35 19.26
C ASN A 171 5.37 12.51 18.52
N PRO A 172 6.04 13.18 17.56
CA PRO A 172 5.35 14.07 16.62
C PRO A 172 4.36 13.27 15.75
N PRO A 173 3.35 13.93 15.15
CA PRO A 173 2.22 13.27 14.50
C PRO A 173 2.67 12.24 13.46
N ARG A 174 2.10 11.04 13.58
CA ARG A 174 2.35 9.88 12.70
C ARG A 174 2.08 10.23 11.24
N SER A 175 3.11 10.63 10.51
CA SER A 175 3.24 10.26 9.11
C SER A 175 3.42 8.74 9.09
N ARG A 176 2.38 7.98 8.72
CA ARG A 176 2.62 6.68 8.08
C ARG A 176 3.67 6.97 6.99
N PRO A 177 4.74 6.18 6.81
CA PRO A 177 5.62 6.41 5.69
C PRO A 177 4.73 6.34 4.45
N ARG A 178 4.54 7.50 3.82
CA ARG A 178 4.20 7.58 2.40
C ARG A 178 5.17 6.59 1.78
N TRP A 179 4.71 5.61 1.02
CA TRP A 179 5.63 4.75 0.25
C TRP A 179 6.51 5.74 -0.52
N THR A 180 7.73 5.93 -0.05
CA THR A 180 8.56 7.05 -0.46
C THR A 180 9.08 6.69 -1.83
N ASP A 181 9.10 7.66 -2.74
CA ASP A 181 9.83 7.53 -4.01
C ASP A 181 11.37 7.53 -3.77
N GLU A 182 11.78 7.55 -2.50
CA GLU A 182 13.16 7.48 -2.06
C GLU A 182 13.72 6.07 -2.20
N VAL A 183 14.91 5.99 -2.78
CA VAL A 183 15.67 4.75 -2.93
C VAL A 183 16.20 4.33 -1.55
N PRO A 184 15.88 3.13 -1.06
CA PRO A 184 16.39 2.67 0.23
C PRO A 184 17.91 2.45 0.15
N PRO A 185 18.64 2.54 1.29
CA PRO A 185 20.10 2.33 1.31
C PRO A 185 20.51 0.91 0.90
N VAL A 186 19.61 -0.06 1.08
CA VAL A 186 19.81 -1.46 0.67
C VAL A 186 18.61 -1.94 -0.13
N ILE A 187 18.87 -2.58 -1.26
CA ILE A 187 17.89 -3.29 -2.09
C ILE A 187 18.28 -4.76 -2.25
N TYR A 188 17.29 -5.58 -2.57
CA TYR A 188 17.42 -7.03 -2.64
C TYR A 188 17.00 -7.52 -4.02
N ARG A 189 17.74 -8.46 -4.60
CA ARG A 189 17.37 -9.11 -5.86
C ARG A 189 17.30 -10.61 -5.65
N TRP A 190 16.34 -11.26 -6.32
CA TRP A 190 16.45 -12.68 -6.63
C TRP A 190 16.70 -12.84 -8.12
N SER A 191 17.43 -13.88 -8.49
CA SER A 191 17.64 -14.30 -9.87
C SER A 191 17.86 -15.80 -9.92
N ASN A 192 17.53 -16.44 -11.03
CA ASN A 192 17.75 -17.86 -11.30
C ASN A 192 18.27 -18.05 -12.74
N ILE A 193 18.35 -19.30 -13.21
CA ILE A 193 18.81 -19.61 -14.57
C ILE A 193 17.94 -18.99 -15.68
N ASP A 194 16.64 -18.79 -15.42
CA ASP A 194 15.71 -18.19 -16.39
C ASP A 194 15.69 -16.65 -16.36
N SER A 195 16.41 -16.05 -15.41
CA SER A 195 16.48 -14.60 -15.30
C SER A 195 17.32 -14.03 -16.43
N GLN A 196 16.77 -13.04 -17.14
CA GLN A 196 17.49 -12.36 -18.22
C GLN A 196 18.81 -11.76 -17.70
N GLY A 197 19.80 -11.71 -18.60
CA GLY A 197 21.07 -11.05 -18.37
C GLY A 197 22.12 -11.88 -17.64
N VAL A 198 23.17 -11.23 -17.15
CA VAL A 198 24.22 -11.89 -16.36
C VAL A 198 23.84 -11.76 -14.89
N ASN A 199 23.70 -12.90 -14.21
CA ASN A 199 23.32 -12.95 -12.80
C ASN A 199 24.36 -13.74 -11.99
N SER A 200 25.46 -13.09 -11.62
CA SER A 200 26.53 -13.69 -10.81
C SER A 200 26.62 -13.06 -9.43
N LYS A 201 27.43 -13.65 -8.55
CA LYS A 201 27.72 -13.10 -7.21
C LYS A 201 28.54 -11.80 -7.26
N THR A 202 29.18 -11.50 -8.39
CA THR A 202 30.12 -10.37 -8.54
C THR A 202 29.66 -9.38 -9.61
N LEU A 203 28.62 -9.69 -10.38
CA LEU A 203 28.11 -8.82 -11.42
C LEU A 203 26.66 -9.15 -11.73
N LEU A 204 25.83 -8.11 -11.78
CA LEU A 204 24.51 -8.21 -12.39
C LEU A 204 24.48 -7.28 -13.61
N LEU A 205 24.05 -7.80 -14.75
CA LEU A 205 23.94 -7.06 -16.00
C LEU A 205 22.55 -7.30 -16.58
N ALA A 206 21.86 -6.24 -16.99
CA ALA A 206 20.53 -6.33 -17.55
C ALA A 206 20.55 -7.11 -18.87
N GLY A 207 19.41 -7.74 -19.20
CA GLY A 207 19.28 -8.59 -20.38
C GLY A 207 19.71 -7.91 -21.68
N LEU A 208 19.39 -6.63 -21.84
CA LEU A 208 19.71 -5.86 -23.04
C LEU A 208 21.21 -5.72 -23.31
N PHE A 209 22.04 -5.78 -22.27
CA PHE A 209 23.49 -5.55 -22.37
C PHE A 209 24.31 -6.84 -22.26
N ALA A 210 23.64 -7.99 -22.13
CA ALA A 210 24.29 -9.26 -21.82
C ALA A 210 25.09 -9.87 -22.98
N ASP A 211 24.84 -9.43 -24.21
CA ASP A 211 25.54 -9.86 -25.44
C ASP A 211 26.78 -8.99 -25.75
N GLY A 212 27.25 -8.18 -24.80
CA GLY A 212 28.45 -7.35 -24.96
C GLY A 212 28.21 -5.99 -25.61
N ARG A 213 26.94 -5.60 -25.82
CA ARG A 213 26.58 -4.23 -26.24
C ARG A 213 27.11 -3.21 -25.23
N GLN A 214 27.49 -2.04 -25.76
CA GLN A 214 27.82 -0.89 -24.93
C GLN A 214 26.60 -0.47 -24.11
N ILE A 215 26.81 -0.25 -22.82
CA ILE A 215 25.78 0.28 -21.93
C ILE A 215 25.60 1.76 -22.27
N PHE A 216 24.41 2.11 -22.75
CA PHE A 216 23.97 3.50 -22.89
C PHE A 216 23.19 3.92 -21.64
N MET A 217 23.21 5.21 -21.33
CA MET A 217 22.49 5.78 -20.21
C MET A 217 21.02 6.06 -20.59
N PRO A 218 20.10 6.08 -19.61
CA PRO A 218 18.70 6.46 -19.86
C PRO A 218 18.55 7.82 -20.54
N GLU A 219 19.48 8.75 -20.30
CA GLU A 219 19.51 10.09 -20.88
C GLU A 219 19.92 10.09 -22.37
N ASP A 220 20.49 8.99 -22.87
CA ASP A 220 20.92 8.85 -24.27
C ASP A 220 19.77 8.45 -25.20
N ILE A 221 18.58 8.14 -24.65
CA ILE A 221 17.40 7.71 -25.42
C ILE A 221 16.22 8.66 -25.21
N CYS A 222 15.26 8.65 -26.14
CA CYS A 222 14.04 9.43 -25.99
C CYS A 222 13.10 8.83 -24.92
N GLN A 223 12.20 9.66 -24.41
CA GLN A 223 11.26 9.27 -23.37
C GLN A 223 10.31 8.15 -23.83
N GLU A 224 9.96 8.12 -25.11
CA GLU A 224 9.13 7.08 -25.71
C GLU A 224 9.82 5.72 -25.69
N GLU A 225 11.11 5.68 -26.01
CA GLU A 225 11.92 4.46 -25.98
C GLU A 225 12.09 3.95 -24.54
N PHE A 226 12.43 4.84 -23.60
CA PHE A 226 12.50 4.51 -22.17
C PHE A 226 11.19 3.90 -21.67
N THR A 227 10.07 4.53 -22.04
CA THR A 227 8.73 4.06 -21.69
C THR A 227 8.47 2.69 -22.28
N GLY A 228 8.83 2.46 -23.54
CA GLY A 228 8.73 1.15 -24.20
C GLY A 228 9.49 0.05 -23.44
N TYR A 229 10.74 0.32 -23.03
CA TYR A 229 11.50 -0.63 -22.21
C TYR A 229 10.84 -0.92 -20.86
N PHE A 230 10.28 0.11 -20.20
CA PHE A 230 9.59 -0.07 -18.92
C PHE A 230 8.32 -0.92 -19.08
N LEU A 231 7.51 -0.62 -20.10
CA LEU A 231 6.28 -1.36 -20.40
C LEU A 231 6.59 -2.84 -20.68
N ASN A 232 7.58 -3.14 -21.51
CA ASN A 232 8.00 -4.50 -21.79
C ASN A 232 8.49 -5.22 -20.51
N HIS A 233 9.22 -4.52 -19.65
CA HIS A 233 9.72 -5.07 -18.39
C HIS A 233 8.59 -5.48 -17.44
N VAL A 234 7.61 -4.60 -17.20
CA VAL A 234 6.54 -4.86 -16.22
C VAL A 234 5.48 -5.84 -16.71
N HIS A 235 5.34 -6.00 -18.04
CA HIS A 235 4.52 -7.06 -18.64
C HIS A 235 5.26 -8.40 -18.74
N ILE A 236 6.54 -8.45 -18.35
CA ILE A 236 7.38 -9.65 -18.38
C ILE A 236 7.49 -10.20 -19.81
N GLU A 237 7.66 -9.29 -20.77
CA GLU A 237 7.90 -9.67 -22.16
C GLU A 237 9.25 -10.39 -22.31
N LYS A 238 9.35 -11.28 -23.29
CA LYS A 238 10.60 -12.03 -23.56
C LYS A 238 11.68 -11.17 -24.23
N THR A 239 11.40 -9.90 -24.49
CA THR A 239 12.37 -8.96 -25.04
C THR A 239 13.41 -8.57 -23.98
N PRO A 240 14.71 -8.48 -24.35
CA PRO A 240 15.75 -8.04 -23.44
C PRO A 240 15.46 -6.66 -22.85
N SER A 241 15.51 -6.57 -21.52
CA SER A 241 15.27 -5.31 -20.81
C SER A 241 16.57 -4.65 -20.32
N PRO A 242 16.68 -3.31 -20.34
CA PRO A 242 17.78 -2.59 -19.70
C PRO A 242 17.64 -2.50 -18.18
N PHE A 243 16.52 -2.95 -17.61
CA PHE A 243 16.26 -2.88 -16.17
C PHE A 243 16.62 -4.17 -15.43
N ILE A 244 17.21 -4.00 -14.26
CA ILE A 244 17.43 -5.03 -13.25
C ILE A 244 16.42 -4.80 -12.12
N SER A 245 15.43 -5.69 -12.00
CA SER A 245 14.44 -5.66 -10.92
C SER A 245 15.06 -5.98 -9.56
N THR A 246 14.76 -5.15 -8.57
CA THR A 246 15.17 -5.26 -7.16
C THR A 246 14.03 -4.84 -6.23
N PHE A 247 14.12 -5.15 -4.95
CA PHE A 247 13.06 -4.99 -3.96
C PHE A 247 13.58 -4.30 -2.70
N CYS A 248 12.74 -3.53 -2.01
CA CYS A 248 13.10 -2.92 -0.72
C CYS A 248 13.02 -3.87 0.49
N SER A 249 12.52 -5.09 0.29
CA SER A 249 12.34 -6.11 1.32
C SER A 249 12.82 -7.45 0.81
N MET A 250 13.57 -8.18 1.64
CA MET A 250 14.11 -9.50 1.32
C MET A 250 13.03 -10.60 1.22
N LEU A 251 11.83 -10.38 1.78
CA LEU A 251 10.77 -11.39 1.79
C LEU A 251 10.35 -11.79 0.37
N ALA A 252 10.14 -10.82 -0.52
CA ALA A 252 9.74 -11.11 -1.90
C ALA A 252 10.82 -11.88 -2.68
N PRO A 253 12.11 -11.47 -2.66
CA PRO A 253 13.20 -12.26 -3.22
C PRO A 253 13.28 -13.69 -2.70
N ILE A 254 13.28 -13.89 -1.37
CA ILE A 254 13.38 -15.25 -0.79
C ILE A 254 12.17 -16.09 -1.19
N HIS A 255 10.95 -15.54 -1.07
CA HIS A 255 9.72 -16.25 -1.47
C HIS A 255 9.78 -16.72 -2.93
N ARG A 256 10.18 -15.83 -3.86
CA ARG A 256 10.32 -16.19 -5.28
C ARG A 256 11.42 -17.21 -5.53
N ALA A 257 12.56 -17.10 -4.86
CA ALA A 257 13.66 -18.05 -5.00
C ALA A 257 13.29 -19.46 -4.50
N LEU A 258 12.50 -19.56 -3.42
CA LEU A 258 12.01 -20.85 -2.91
C LEU A 258 11.07 -21.55 -3.90
N TRP A 259 10.31 -20.80 -4.68
CA TRP A 259 9.38 -21.36 -5.68
C TRP A 259 10.07 -21.74 -6.99
N ASN A 260 11.15 -21.06 -7.38
CA ASN A 260 11.81 -21.24 -8.69
C ASN A 260 13.19 -21.92 -8.61
N LYS A 261 13.67 -22.25 -7.40
CA LYS A 261 14.83 -23.06 -6.93
C LYS A 261 16.09 -23.20 -7.79
N GLU A 262 15.98 -23.55 -9.07
CA GLU A 262 17.11 -23.91 -9.94
C GLU A 262 18.07 -22.73 -10.14
N GLY A 263 19.27 -22.85 -9.59
CA GLY A 263 20.28 -21.79 -9.66
C GLY A 263 19.89 -20.50 -8.95
N ALA A 264 18.87 -20.50 -8.08
CA ALA A 264 18.35 -19.28 -7.49
C ALA A 264 19.34 -18.66 -6.48
N ILE A 265 19.60 -17.36 -6.64
CA ILE A 265 20.51 -16.53 -5.85
C ILE A 265 19.73 -15.34 -5.29
N ILE A 266 19.99 -15.01 -4.03
CA ILE A 266 19.59 -13.76 -3.38
C ILE A 266 20.81 -12.85 -3.28
N SER A 267 20.71 -11.64 -3.84
CA SER A 267 21.75 -10.62 -3.78
C SER A 267 21.27 -9.44 -2.93
N ILE A 268 22.14 -8.98 -2.03
CA ILE A 268 21.94 -7.79 -1.19
C ILE A 268 22.85 -6.70 -1.75
N ILE A 269 22.28 -5.52 -2.04
CA ILE A 269 22.93 -4.48 -2.83
C ILE A 269 22.92 -3.15 -2.09
N ASP A 270 24.08 -2.52 -1.99
CA ASP A 270 24.30 -1.16 -1.46
C ASP A 270 23.99 -0.15 -2.56
N THR A 271 22.92 0.64 -2.38
CA THR A 271 22.50 1.60 -3.39
C THR A 271 23.43 2.80 -3.51
N LYS A 272 24.25 3.08 -2.49
CA LYS A 272 25.23 4.18 -2.52
C LYS A 272 26.41 3.92 -3.45
N LYS A 273 26.63 2.66 -3.81
CA LYS A 273 27.73 2.21 -4.70
C LYS A 273 27.27 1.94 -6.13
N LEU A 274 26.01 2.25 -6.44
CA LEU A 274 25.50 2.22 -7.80
C LEU A 274 25.98 3.46 -8.54
N ASP A 275 26.53 3.24 -9.73
CA ASP A 275 26.98 4.25 -10.69
C ASP A 275 25.88 4.63 -11.70
N THR A 276 24.66 4.15 -11.47
CA THR A 276 23.53 4.26 -12.37
C THR A 276 22.27 4.67 -11.61
N LYS A 277 21.28 5.18 -12.35
CA LYS A 277 20.02 5.62 -11.78
C LYS A 277 19.15 4.45 -11.34
N VAL A 278 18.49 4.63 -10.20
CA VAL A 278 17.51 3.68 -9.65
C VAL A 278 16.14 4.31 -9.70
N TYR A 279 15.18 3.57 -10.28
CA TYR A 279 13.82 4.05 -10.50
C TYR A 279 12.84 3.31 -9.59
N PRO A 280 12.09 4.00 -8.74
CA PRO A 280 10.96 3.38 -8.04
C PRO A 280 9.92 2.93 -9.07
N ALA A 281 9.65 1.63 -9.15
CA ALA A 281 8.73 1.08 -10.16
C ALA A 281 7.32 1.67 -9.99
N ILE A 282 6.89 1.93 -8.75
CA ILE A 282 5.61 2.57 -8.45
C ILE A 282 5.46 3.96 -9.08
N LYS A 283 6.55 4.74 -9.18
CA LYS A 283 6.54 6.07 -9.77
C LYS A 283 6.29 5.97 -11.27
N LEU A 284 7.09 5.14 -11.95
CA LEU A 284 6.92 4.86 -13.38
C LEU A 284 5.55 4.26 -13.67
N PHE A 285 5.07 3.34 -12.84
CA PHE A 285 3.76 2.70 -12.98
C PHE A 285 2.61 3.72 -12.93
N ARG A 286 2.70 4.72 -12.03
CA ARG A 286 1.73 5.82 -11.91
C ARG A 286 1.82 6.80 -13.06
N GLU A 287 3.03 7.21 -13.45
CA GLU A 287 3.26 8.13 -14.57
C GLU A 287 2.70 7.57 -15.89
N GLN A 288 2.81 6.25 -16.07
CA GLN A 288 2.29 5.54 -17.25
C GLN A 288 0.83 5.08 -17.12
N ASN A 289 0.15 5.41 -16.01
CA ASN A 289 -1.25 5.05 -15.75
C ASN A 289 -1.57 3.55 -16.00
N LEU A 290 -0.66 2.66 -15.58
CA LEU A 290 -0.75 1.24 -15.90
C LEU A 290 -1.79 0.50 -15.05
N ARG A 291 -2.31 -0.58 -15.63
CA ARG A 291 -3.27 -1.49 -14.98
C ARG A 291 -2.85 -2.94 -15.19
N ILE A 292 -2.05 -3.45 -14.27
CA ILE A 292 -1.64 -4.85 -14.24
C ILE A 292 -2.29 -5.52 -13.03
N ARG A 293 -3.05 -6.60 -13.26
CA ARG A 293 -3.81 -7.26 -12.19
C ARG A 293 -2.85 -7.79 -11.12
N GLY A 294 -2.94 -7.24 -9.92
CA GLY A 294 -2.15 -7.70 -8.76
C GLY A 294 -0.72 -7.16 -8.72
N TYR A 295 -0.36 -6.21 -9.59
CA TYR A 295 0.93 -5.54 -9.59
C TYR A 295 0.72 -4.02 -9.73
N ASP A 296 1.40 -3.24 -8.88
CA ASP A 296 1.37 -1.78 -8.92
C ASP A 296 2.74 -1.14 -8.66
N GLY A 297 3.82 -1.91 -8.86
CA GLY A 297 5.20 -1.45 -8.68
C GLY A 297 5.64 -1.18 -7.24
N ARG A 298 4.78 -1.42 -6.23
CA ARG A 298 5.13 -1.17 -4.82
C ARG A 298 6.29 -2.02 -4.34
N GLY A 299 7.27 -1.35 -3.75
CA GLY A 299 8.43 -1.99 -3.13
C GLY A 299 9.45 -2.54 -4.13
N GLU A 300 9.25 -2.31 -5.43
CA GLU A 300 10.19 -2.66 -6.49
C GLU A 300 10.95 -1.41 -6.97
N PHE A 301 12.24 -1.60 -7.22
CA PHE A 301 13.17 -0.59 -7.70
C PHE A 301 13.91 -1.16 -8.91
N LEU A 302 13.95 -0.41 -10.00
CA LEU A 302 14.57 -0.82 -11.24
C LEU A 302 15.94 -0.14 -11.36
N VAL A 303 17.00 -0.93 -11.41
CA VAL A 303 18.37 -0.42 -11.64
C VAL A 303 18.67 -0.51 -13.12
N TRP A 304 19.21 0.56 -13.72
CA TRP A 304 19.51 0.57 -15.15
C TRP A 304 20.88 -0.05 -15.47
N GLY A 305 20.91 -0.98 -16.41
CA GLY A 305 22.14 -1.47 -17.03
C GLY A 305 22.88 -2.49 -16.20
N LYS A 306 23.52 -2.05 -15.11
CA LYS A 306 24.51 -2.86 -14.39
C LYS A 306 24.47 -2.60 -12.88
N ILE A 307 24.74 -3.64 -12.11
CA ILE A 307 25.11 -3.54 -10.69
C ILE A 307 26.55 -4.07 -10.57
N PRO A 308 27.53 -3.20 -10.28
CA PRO A 308 28.93 -3.59 -10.20
C PRO A 308 29.20 -4.41 -8.93
N SER A 309 30.28 -5.20 -8.94
CA SER A 309 30.70 -6.01 -7.77
C SER A 309 30.81 -5.19 -6.49
N ALA A 310 31.27 -3.94 -6.58
CA ALA A 310 31.43 -3.07 -5.43
C ALA A 310 30.10 -2.78 -4.71
N ALA A 311 28.99 -2.78 -5.45
CA ALA A 311 27.65 -2.55 -4.90
C ALA A 311 26.99 -3.82 -4.35
N ILE A 312 27.50 -5.02 -4.67
CA ILE A 312 26.95 -6.27 -4.13
C ILE A 312 27.57 -6.50 -2.74
N ILE A 313 26.75 -6.34 -1.70
CA ILE A 313 27.16 -6.53 -0.30
C ILE A 313 27.43 -8.02 -0.05
N CYS A 314 26.48 -8.88 -0.41
CA CYS A 314 26.68 -10.33 -0.45
C CYS A 314 25.67 -10.99 -1.39
N ALA A 315 25.97 -12.22 -1.81
CA ALA A 315 25.10 -13.02 -2.66
C ALA A 315 25.13 -14.51 -2.26
N VAL A 316 23.96 -15.06 -1.97
CA VAL A 316 23.79 -16.40 -1.38
C VAL A 316 22.80 -17.23 -2.20
N LYS A 317 23.08 -18.52 -2.37
CA LYS A 317 22.15 -19.44 -3.05
C LYS A 317 20.98 -19.76 -2.14
N ILE A 318 19.78 -19.94 -2.70
CA ILE A 318 18.61 -20.33 -1.89
C ILE A 318 18.81 -21.68 -1.19
N SER A 319 19.52 -22.62 -1.83
CA SER A 319 19.85 -23.92 -1.25
C SER A 319 20.72 -23.78 0.01
N THR A 320 21.61 -22.80 0.05
CA THR A 320 22.41 -22.49 1.24
C THR A 320 21.53 -21.94 2.36
N ILE A 321 20.57 -21.06 2.05
CA ILE A 321 19.61 -20.56 3.07
C ILE A 321 18.77 -21.72 3.64
N GLN A 322 18.33 -22.66 2.79
CA GLN A 322 17.59 -23.85 3.23
C GLN A 322 18.46 -24.73 4.14
N GLN A 323 19.68 -25.03 3.74
CA GLN A 323 20.64 -25.78 4.55
C GLN A 323 20.87 -25.12 5.93
N LEU A 324 21.06 -23.80 5.96
CA LEU A 324 21.23 -23.06 7.22
C LEU A 324 19.99 -23.14 8.11
N ALA A 325 18.79 -23.15 7.54
CA ALA A 325 17.55 -23.31 8.28
C ALA A 325 17.42 -24.71 8.90
N ASP A 326 17.90 -25.74 8.19
CA ASP A 326 17.88 -27.13 8.64
C ASP A 326 18.96 -27.40 9.71
N GLU A 327 20.15 -26.80 9.57
CA GLU A 327 21.30 -26.99 10.47
C GLU A 327 21.21 -26.14 11.75
N HIS A 328 20.53 -24.99 11.70
CA HIS A 328 20.43 -24.06 12.82
C HIS A 328 18.98 -23.78 13.18
N VAL A 329 18.52 -24.39 14.28
CA VAL A 329 17.15 -24.27 14.81
C VAL A 329 16.70 -22.81 14.92
N GLU A 330 17.58 -21.91 15.35
CA GLU A 330 17.27 -20.49 15.52
C GLU A 330 17.01 -19.78 14.17
N ILE A 331 17.78 -20.15 13.14
CA ILE A 331 17.60 -19.63 11.78
C ILE A 331 16.32 -20.20 11.18
N GLY A 332 16.08 -21.52 11.31
CA GLY A 332 14.87 -22.17 10.82
C GLY A 332 13.60 -21.58 11.42
N GLN A 333 13.57 -21.40 12.76
CA GLN A 333 12.46 -20.75 13.46
C GLN A 333 12.19 -19.33 12.99
N PHE A 334 13.24 -18.56 12.69
CA PHE A 334 13.07 -17.19 12.18
C PHE A 334 12.55 -17.18 10.74
N LEU A 335 13.20 -17.94 9.84
CA LEU A 335 12.93 -17.87 8.42
C LEU A 335 11.56 -18.43 8.04
N GLN A 336 11.04 -19.41 8.80
CA GLN A 336 9.72 -20.02 8.57
C GLN A 336 9.54 -20.48 7.10
N LEU A 337 10.55 -21.17 6.55
CA LEU A 337 10.59 -21.51 5.11
C LEU A 337 9.39 -22.36 4.67
N GLU A 338 8.86 -23.22 5.55
CA GLU A 338 7.65 -24.01 5.29
C GLU A 338 6.43 -23.12 5.05
N ASN A 339 6.25 -22.06 5.85
CA ASN A 339 5.17 -21.09 5.66
C ASN A 339 5.33 -20.34 4.32
N LEU A 340 6.56 -20.01 3.92
CA LEU A 340 6.81 -19.35 2.64
C LEU A 340 6.45 -20.26 1.45
N ILE A 341 6.82 -21.54 1.52
CA ILE A 341 6.60 -22.52 0.45
C ILE A 341 5.11 -22.91 0.36
N SER A 342 4.39 -22.96 1.48
CA SER A 342 2.97 -23.30 1.49
C SER A 342 2.07 -22.24 0.82
N HIS A 343 2.60 -21.03 0.59
CA HIS A 343 1.86 -19.93 -0.03
C HIS A 343 2.35 -19.65 -1.45
N GLN A 344 1.47 -19.77 -2.43
CA GLN A 344 1.77 -19.42 -3.83
C GLN A 344 2.11 -17.93 -4.02
N TYR A 345 1.52 -17.05 -3.21
CA TYR A 345 1.69 -15.60 -3.35
C TYR A 345 2.09 -14.95 -2.04
N ASN A 346 3.04 -14.02 -2.11
CA ASN A 346 3.40 -13.13 -1.02
C ASN A 346 2.30 -12.07 -0.79
N ARG A 347 1.22 -12.45 -0.11
CA ARG A 347 0.02 -11.63 0.15
C ARG A 347 -0.42 -11.73 1.61
N LYS A 348 -1.57 -11.14 1.92
CA LYS A 348 -2.14 -11.06 3.27
C LYS A 348 -2.12 -12.40 4.02
N GLN A 349 -2.53 -13.50 3.41
CA GLN A 349 -2.52 -14.83 4.08
C GLN A 349 -1.13 -15.21 4.59
N LEU A 350 -0.11 -15.13 3.72
CA LEU A 350 1.27 -15.36 4.14
C LEU A 350 1.71 -14.40 5.25
N HIS A 351 1.33 -13.11 5.15
CA HIS A 351 1.70 -12.11 6.15
C HIS A 351 1.05 -12.39 7.51
N ASP A 352 -0.20 -12.83 7.50
CA ASP A 352 -0.94 -13.18 8.71
C ASP A 352 -0.31 -14.42 9.36
N ASP A 353 0.12 -15.41 8.58
CA ASP A 353 0.80 -16.62 9.09
C ASP A 353 2.19 -16.32 9.64
N LEU A 354 3.01 -15.55 8.91
CA LEU A 354 4.32 -15.10 9.42
C LEU A 354 4.19 -14.35 10.74
N ALA A 355 3.13 -13.53 10.89
CA ALA A 355 2.92 -12.72 12.09
C ALA A 355 2.62 -13.55 13.35
N LYS A 356 2.06 -14.77 13.22
CA LYS A 356 1.70 -15.62 14.37
C LYS A 356 2.93 -15.99 15.20
N GLU A 357 4.01 -16.37 14.52
CA GLU A 357 5.25 -16.88 15.13
C GLU A 357 6.47 -15.98 14.89
N SER A 358 6.24 -14.76 14.40
CA SER A 358 7.28 -13.81 13.99
C SER A 358 8.31 -13.46 15.08
N GLY A 359 7.92 -13.50 16.37
CA GLY A 359 8.72 -12.99 17.47
C GLY A 359 8.44 -11.52 17.78
N GLN A 360 9.38 -10.85 18.46
CA GLN A 360 9.18 -9.54 19.08
C GLN A 360 10.36 -8.60 18.80
N LEU A 361 10.25 -7.32 19.19
CA LEU A 361 11.35 -6.36 19.11
C LEU A 361 12.27 -6.52 20.33
N ASP A 362 12.92 -7.69 20.43
CA ASP A 362 13.72 -8.08 21.58
C ASP A 362 15.06 -8.73 21.20
N ARG A 363 15.88 -9.01 22.22
CA ARG A 363 17.20 -9.63 22.08
C ARG A 363 17.15 -11.02 21.46
N ILE A 364 16.09 -11.80 21.68
CA ILE A 364 15.99 -13.19 21.18
C ILE A 364 15.76 -13.16 19.67
N SER A 365 14.78 -12.39 19.21
CA SER A 365 14.54 -12.19 17.78
C SER A 365 15.74 -11.54 17.09
N GLY A 366 16.38 -10.58 17.74
CA GLY A 366 17.63 -9.99 17.27
C GLY A 366 18.74 -11.03 17.07
N PHE A 367 18.95 -11.91 18.05
CA PHE A 367 19.95 -13.00 17.97
C PHE A 367 19.70 -13.95 16.81
N LYS A 368 18.46 -14.40 16.61
CA LYS A 368 18.10 -15.27 15.48
C LYS A 368 18.44 -14.63 14.13
N ILE A 369 18.10 -13.35 13.99
CA ILE A 369 18.39 -12.58 12.76
C ILE A 369 19.90 -12.36 12.61
N GLY A 370 20.61 -11.97 13.67
CA GLY A 370 22.06 -11.79 13.65
C GLY A 370 22.79 -13.05 13.21
N LYS A 371 22.42 -14.21 13.78
CA LYS A 371 22.95 -15.52 13.41
C LYS A 371 22.74 -15.82 11.93
N PHE A 372 21.52 -15.59 11.42
CA PHE A 372 21.25 -15.73 9.99
C PHE A 372 22.12 -14.82 9.11
N LEU A 373 22.24 -13.53 9.47
CA LEU A 373 23.01 -12.56 8.70
C LEU A 373 24.51 -12.90 8.67
N ASN A 374 25.06 -13.34 9.80
CA ASN A 374 26.43 -13.83 9.89
C ASN A 374 26.64 -15.08 9.04
N SER A 375 25.72 -16.06 9.11
CA SER A 375 25.81 -17.31 8.35
C SER A 375 25.74 -17.12 6.82
N ILE A 376 25.12 -16.05 6.32
CA ILE A 376 25.15 -15.70 4.89
C ILE A 376 26.34 -14.79 4.51
N ASN A 377 27.27 -14.56 5.43
CA ASN A 377 28.42 -13.68 5.29
C ASN A 377 28.03 -12.23 4.94
N LEU A 378 26.94 -11.71 5.52
CA LEU A 378 26.65 -10.29 5.42
C LEU A 378 27.70 -9.52 6.25
N PRO A 379 28.40 -8.51 5.70
CA PRO A 379 29.33 -7.69 6.48
C PRO A 379 28.63 -6.97 7.64
N PHE A 380 29.30 -6.93 8.80
CA PHE A 380 28.72 -6.47 10.06
C PHE A 380 28.21 -5.02 9.99
N GLU A 381 28.83 -4.15 9.19
CA GLU A 381 28.42 -2.76 9.03
C GLU A 381 27.00 -2.59 8.43
N PHE A 382 26.49 -3.61 7.72
CA PHE A 382 25.13 -3.61 7.17
C PHE A 382 24.11 -4.31 8.08
N SER A 383 24.56 -4.97 9.16
CA SER A 383 23.73 -5.80 10.04
C SER A 383 22.50 -5.07 10.57
N LYS A 384 22.65 -3.83 11.05
CA LYS A 384 21.54 -3.05 11.65
C LYS A 384 20.48 -2.66 10.63
N GLU A 385 20.89 -2.27 9.43
CA GLU A 385 19.96 -1.88 8.36
C GLU A 385 19.20 -3.09 7.83
N VAL A 386 19.92 -4.18 7.53
CA VAL A 386 19.32 -5.42 6.99
C VAL A 386 18.44 -6.11 8.03
N SER A 387 18.88 -6.19 9.30
CA SER A 387 18.10 -6.80 10.38
C SER A 387 16.79 -6.05 10.65
N LYS A 388 16.81 -4.70 10.59
CA LYS A 388 15.60 -3.88 10.66
C LYS A 388 14.67 -4.13 9.48
N GLY A 389 15.21 -4.26 8.27
CA GLY A 389 14.44 -4.66 7.09
C GLY A 389 13.77 -6.02 7.27
N LEU A 390 14.51 -7.01 7.77
CA LEU A 390 14.00 -8.35 8.07
C LEU A 390 12.92 -8.33 9.15
N PHE A 391 13.10 -7.57 10.22
CA PHE A 391 12.09 -7.38 11.27
C PHE A 391 10.73 -7.00 10.69
N TYR A 392 10.69 -5.98 9.82
CA TYR A 392 9.43 -5.55 9.21
C TYR A 392 8.90 -6.53 8.16
N SER A 393 9.80 -7.16 7.42
CA SER A 393 9.49 -8.09 6.34
C SER A 393 8.83 -9.36 6.88
N TRP A 394 9.35 -9.90 7.99
CA TRP A 394 8.83 -11.10 8.68
C TRP A 394 7.74 -10.82 9.71
N ARG A 395 7.20 -9.58 9.72
CA ARG A 395 6.04 -9.21 10.55
C ARG A 395 6.27 -9.35 12.06
N LEU A 396 7.52 -9.18 12.51
CA LEU A 396 7.84 -9.16 13.94
C LEU A 396 7.02 -8.09 14.65
N LYS A 397 6.53 -8.43 15.83
CA LYS A 397 5.66 -7.55 16.59
C LYS A 397 6.51 -6.50 17.33
N ARG A 398 5.96 -5.29 17.48
CA ARG A 398 6.70 -4.09 17.94
C ARG A 398 6.81 -3.96 19.46
N GLN A 399 6.71 -5.05 20.21
CA GLN A 399 6.85 -5.06 21.66
C GLN A 399 8.33 -5.20 22.01
N GLY A 400 8.88 -4.22 22.74
CA GLY A 400 10.28 -4.17 23.15
C GLY A 400 11.01 -2.95 22.60
N THR A 401 12.34 -3.01 22.48
CA THR A 401 13.19 -1.87 22.09
C THR A 401 14.21 -2.23 21.02
N TRP A 402 14.49 -1.29 20.13
CA TRP A 402 15.54 -1.45 19.11
C TRP A 402 16.92 -1.68 19.72
N GLU A 403 17.22 -1.09 20.87
CA GLU A 403 18.49 -1.33 21.56
C GLU A 403 18.64 -2.80 21.99
N SER A 404 17.60 -3.38 22.59
CA SER A 404 17.58 -4.79 22.98
C SER A 404 17.71 -5.70 21.76
N PHE A 405 16.94 -5.39 20.70
CA PHE A 405 17.01 -6.09 19.43
C PHE A 405 18.41 -6.05 18.81
N TYR A 406 19.02 -4.88 18.70
CA TYR A 406 20.36 -4.74 18.12
C TYR A 406 21.45 -5.41 18.97
N LYS A 407 21.36 -5.37 20.31
CA LYS A 407 22.25 -6.20 21.15
C LYS A 407 22.11 -7.69 20.83
N GLY A 408 20.91 -8.14 20.50
CA GLY A 408 20.65 -9.48 20.01
C GLY A 408 21.36 -9.74 18.67
N VAL A 409 21.16 -8.85 17.70
CA VAL A 409 21.82 -8.93 16.37
C VAL A 409 23.34 -9.00 16.53
N ASP A 410 23.92 -8.13 17.34
CA ASP A 410 25.35 -8.08 17.63
C ASP A 410 25.85 -9.36 18.33
N THR A 411 25.00 -10.03 19.14
CA THR A 411 25.34 -11.31 19.79
C THR A 411 25.27 -12.50 18.81
N GLY A 412 24.48 -12.39 17.74
CA GLY A 412 24.33 -13.44 16.73
C GLY A 412 25.42 -13.42 15.65
N TYR A 413 26.11 -12.29 15.49
CA TYR A 413 27.33 -12.14 14.72
C TYR A 413 28.53 -12.69 15.49
#